data_AF-A0A0J7KJP4-F1
#
_entry.id   AF-A0A0J7KJP4-F1
#
_cell.length_a   1.000
_cell.length_b   1.000
_cell.length_c   1.000
_cell.angle_alpha   90.00
_cell.angle_beta   90.00
_cell.angle_gamma   90.00
#
_symmetry.space_group_name_H-M   'P 1'
#
loop_
_entity.id
_entity.type
_entity.pdbx_description
1 polymer ?
#
loop_
_entity_poly.entity_id
_entity_poly.type
_entity_poly.pdbx_seq_one_letter_code
_entity_poly.pdbx_strand_id
1 'polypeptide(L)'
;MNLTVIVPPSKPIILDEAMKNVRSIEEPYNEGSDVNLICEVRGGKPPPKLTWYLDNTVIDESYHYNAENGITVNHLAYPKIGRQHLKARLICQASNTNLVQPQTRLLVLDVNLRHVKMGPHRLRPVHVIFSLSITRGRR
;
A
#
# COMPACT_ATOMS: atom_id res chain seq x y z
N MET A 1 27.16 -30.75 -18.30
CA MET A 1 27.28 -29.49 -17.54
C MET A 1 26.40 -28.47 -18.24
N ASN A 2 25.24 -28.15 -17.67
CA ASN A 2 24.29 -27.22 -18.28
C ASN A 2 24.51 -25.82 -17.69
N LEU A 3 24.85 -24.86 -18.54
CA LEU A 3 25.01 -23.46 -18.13
C LEU A 3 23.65 -22.76 -18.32
N THR A 4 23.01 -22.34 -17.22
CA THR A 4 21.80 -21.52 -17.29
C THR A 4 22.17 -20.04 -17.31
N VAL A 5 21.89 -19.37 -18.43
CA VAL A 5 22.13 -17.93 -18.57
C VAL A 5 21.07 -17.16 -17.79
N ILE A 6 21.52 -16.33 -16.84
CA ILE A 6 20.66 -15.45 -16.04
C ILE A 6 20.98 -14.01 -16.38
N VAL A 7 19.95 -13.26 -16.76
CA VAL A 7 20.04 -11.82 -17.04
C VAL A 7 19.03 -11.11 -16.14
N PRO A 8 19.45 -10.20 -15.26
CA PRO A 8 18.52 -9.42 -14.44
C PRO A 8 17.60 -8.55 -15.32
N PRO A 9 16.36 -8.31 -14.89
CA PRO A 9 15.47 -7.39 -15.60
C PRO A 9 15.85 -5.92 -15.35
N SER A 10 15.20 -4.99 -16.06
CA SER A 10 15.32 -3.56 -15.76
C SER A 10 14.76 -3.20 -14.38
N LYS A 11 15.10 -2.01 -13.87
CA LYS A 11 14.41 -1.45 -12.71
C LYS A 11 12.93 -1.23 -13.05
N PRO A 12 12.00 -1.53 -12.13
CA PRO A 12 10.58 -1.27 -12.35
C PRO A 12 10.27 0.21 -12.52
N ILE A 13 9.34 0.49 -13.40
CA ILE A 13 8.74 1.81 -13.62
C ILE A 13 7.30 1.73 -13.13
N ILE A 14 6.89 2.69 -12.31
CA ILE A 14 5.50 2.82 -11.88
C ILE A 14 4.84 3.91 -12.72
N LEU A 15 3.68 3.60 -13.28
CA LEU A 15 2.83 4.51 -14.04
C LEU A 15 1.49 4.68 -13.34
N ASP A 16 0.86 5.84 -13.51
CA ASP A 16 -0.53 6.08 -13.13
C ASP A 16 -1.52 5.53 -14.19
N GLU A 17 -2.81 5.66 -13.93
CA GLU A 17 -3.89 5.26 -14.86
C GLU A 17 -3.80 5.95 -16.24
N ALA A 18 -3.20 7.14 -16.29
CA ALA A 18 -2.98 7.90 -17.52
C ALA A 18 -1.67 7.53 -18.24
N MET A 19 -1.04 6.40 -17.86
CA MET A 19 0.24 5.92 -18.38
C MET A 19 1.40 6.90 -18.18
N LYS A 20 1.28 7.83 -17.22
CA LYS A 20 2.33 8.79 -16.90
C LYS A 20 3.24 8.23 -15.83
N ASN A 21 4.54 8.44 -16.01
CA ASN A 21 5.56 7.98 -15.09
C ASN A 21 5.49 8.70 -13.72
N VAL A 22 5.34 7.90 -12.67
CA VAL A 22 5.40 8.33 -11.26
C VAL A 22 6.87 8.45 -10.85
N ARG A 23 7.40 9.67 -11.02
CA ARG A 23 8.81 9.97 -10.75
C ARG A 23 9.07 10.25 -9.27
N SER A 24 8.09 10.84 -8.57
CA SER A 24 8.21 11.11 -7.14
C SER A 24 8.31 9.81 -6.35
N ILE A 25 8.94 9.91 -5.18
CA ILE A 25 8.91 8.83 -4.20
C ILE A 25 7.65 8.92 -3.35
N GLU A 26 7.12 10.11 -3.11
CA GLU A 26 5.88 10.34 -2.37
C GLU A 26 4.80 10.86 -3.32
N GLU A 27 3.65 10.20 -3.34
CA GLU A 27 2.49 10.60 -4.14
C GLU A 27 1.25 10.81 -3.25
N PRO A 28 0.50 11.91 -3.46
CA PRO A 28 -0.65 12.25 -2.65
C PRO A 28 -1.90 11.47 -3.06
N TYR A 29 -2.64 11.00 -2.08
CA TYR A 29 -3.94 10.36 -2.28
C TYR A 29 -4.96 10.82 -1.24
N ASN A 30 -6.24 10.79 -1.58
CA ASN A 30 -7.29 11.19 -0.63
C ASN A 30 -7.78 9.99 0.16
N GLU A 31 -8.07 10.17 1.45
CA GLU A 31 -8.71 9.12 2.23
C GLU A 31 -10.05 8.70 1.59
N GLY A 32 -10.17 7.38 1.40
CA GLY A 32 -11.27 6.71 0.71
C GLY A 32 -11.08 6.55 -0.80
N SER A 33 -10.00 7.07 -1.41
CA SER A 33 -9.71 6.85 -2.83
C SER A 33 -9.12 5.47 -3.09
N ASP A 34 -9.14 5.05 -4.35
CA ASP A 34 -8.48 3.84 -4.81
C ASP A 34 -7.07 4.19 -5.31
N VAL A 35 -6.14 3.23 -5.23
CA VAL A 35 -4.79 3.33 -5.79
C VAL A 35 -4.72 2.40 -6.99
N ASN A 36 -4.65 2.97 -8.17
CA ASN A 36 -4.54 2.25 -9.43
C ASN A 36 -3.20 2.60 -10.07
N LEU A 37 -2.33 1.61 -10.20
CA LEU A 37 -0.95 1.79 -10.65
C LEU A 37 -0.56 0.66 -11.57
N ILE A 38 0.35 0.97 -12.48
CA ILE A 38 0.90 0.00 -13.42
C ILE A 38 2.38 -0.12 -13.14
N CYS A 39 2.85 -1.33 -12.88
CA CYS A 39 4.27 -1.62 -12.80
C CYS A 39 4.74 -2.25 -14.10
N GLU A 40 5.75 -1.66 -14.73
CA GLU A 40 6.35 -2.15 -15.97
C GLU A 40 7.84 -2.44 -15.78
N VAL A 41 8.28 -3.59 -16.32
CA VAL A 41 9.68 -4.00 -16.37
C VAL A 41 10.02 -4.58 -17.73
N ARG A 42 11.26 -4.37 -18.19
CA ARG A 42 11.73 -4.86 -19.49
C ARG A 42 12.86 -5.87 -19.34
N GLY A 43 12.87 -6.86 -20.22
CA GLY A 43 13.90 -7.88 -20.31
C GLY A 43 13.88 -8.84 -19.12
N GLY A 44 15.04 -9.44 -18.86
CA GLY A 44 15.19 -10.52 -17.90
C GLY A 44 15.18 -11.89 -18.58
N LYS A 45 16.13 -12.74 -18.17
CA LYS A 45 16.18 -14.15 -18.58
C LYS A 45 16.43 -15.01 -17.34
N PRO A 46 15.52 -15.94 -16.98
CA PRO A 46 14.14 -16.09 -17.48
C PRO A 46 13.28 -14.81 -17.32
N PRO A 47 12.08 -14.73 -17.92
CA PRO A 47 11.17 -13.60 -17.73
C PRO A 47 10.83 -13.37 -16.24
N PRO A 48 10.80 -12.12 -15.77
CA PRO A 48 10.54 -11.82 -14.37
C PRO A 48 9.05 -11.99 -14.01
N LYS A 49 8.80 -12.24 -12.72
CA LYS A 49 7.50 -12.04 -12.08
C LYS A 49 7.45 -10.66 -11.44
N LEU A 50 6.27 -10.05 -11.42
CA LEU A 50 6.03 -8.80 -10.71
C LEU A 50 5.14 -9.05 -9.49
N THR A 51 5.52 -8.45 -8.37
CA THR A 51 4.78 -8.52 -7.10
C THR A 51 4.71 -7.14 -6.47
N TRP A 52 3.52 -6.75 -6.04
CA TRP A 52 3.31 -5.56 -5.21
C TRP A 52 3.30 -5.91 -3.72
N TYR A 53 4.02 -5.10 -2.96
CA TYR A 53 4.04 -5.16 -1.50
C TYR A 53 3.54 -3.83 -0.92
N LEU A 54 2.73 -3.91 0.14
CA LEU A 54 2.37 -2.78 0.99
C LEU A 54 2.91 -3.06 2.41
N ASP A 55 3.85 -2.26 2.87
CA ASP A 55 4.50 -2.42 4.20
C ASP A 55 4.92 -3.88 4.46
N ASN A 56 5.59 -4.48 3.47
CA ASN A 56 6.10 -5.86 3.46
C ASN A 56 5.04 -6.96 3.30
N THR A 57 3.76 -6.62 3.15
CA THR A 57 2.69 -7.59 2.85
C THR A 57 2.46 -7.66 1.34
N VAL A 58 2.45 -8.86 0.78
CA VAL A 58 2.08 -9.07 -0.63
C VAL A 58 0.60 -8.70 -0.81
N ILE A 59 0.31 -7.77 -1.72
CA ILE A 59 -1.07 -7.35 -2.03
C ILE A 59 -1.51 -7.77 -3.43
N ASP A 60 -0.57 -7.99 -4.35
CA ASP A 60 -0.86 -8.49 -5.69
C ASP A 60 0.36 -9.19 -6.32
N GLU A 61 0.10 -10.31 -6.99
CA GLU A 61 1.09 -11.11 -7.73
C GLU A 61 0.63 -11.36 -9.17
N SER A 62 -0.43 -10.69 -9.63
CA SER A 62 -0.93 -10.82 -11.00
C SER A 62 0.03 -10.15 -11.99
N TYR A 63 0.51 -10.83 -13.02
CA TYR A 63 1.36 -10.20 -14.03
C TYR A 63 1.16 -10.83 -15.39
N HIS A 64 1.44 -10.03 -16.42
CA HIS A 64 1.40 -10.46 -17.81
C HIS A 64 2.78 -10.22 -18.45
N TYR A 65 3.37 -11.28 -18.99
CA TYR A 65 4.59 -11.20 -19.79
C TYR A 65 4.24 -11.18 -21.28
N ASN A 66 4.67 -10.12 -21.97
CA ASN A 66 4.59 -10.02 -23.41
C ASN A 66 5.94 -10.45 -24.02
N ALA A 67 5.93 -11.57 -24.75
CA ALA A 67 7.12 -12.14 -25.37
C ALA A 67 7.61 -11.36 -26.62
N GLU A 68 6.73 -10.60 -27.28
CA GLU A 68 7.07 -9.86 -28.51
C GLU A 68 7.97 -8.66 -28.23
N ASN A 69 7.73 -7.96 -27.12
CA ASN A 69 8.50 -6.79 -26.70
C ASN A 69 9.35 -7.03 -25.45
N GLY A 70 9.24 -8.21 -24.82
CA GLY A 70 9.98 -8.57 -23.62
C GLY A 70 9.58 -7.75 -22.39
N ILE A 71 8.34 -7.26 -22.33
CA ILE A 71 7.83 -6.42 -21.24
C ILE A 71 6.96 -7.27 -20.31
N THR A 72 7.17 -7.13 -19.01
CA THR A 72 6.28 -7.68 -17.98
C THR A 72 5.53 -6.53 -17.31
N VAL A 73 4.21 -6.69 -17.16
CA VAL A 73 3.33 -5.66 -16.59
C VAL A 73 2.46 -6.25 -15.48
N ASN A 74 2.27 -5.49 -14.41
CA ASN A 74 1.28 -5.75 -13.37
C ASN A 74 0.38 -4.50 -13.25
N HIS A 75 -0.93 -4.72 -13.18
CA HIS A 75 -1.94 -3.67 -12.97
C HIS A 75 -2.50 -3.80 -11.55
N LEU A 76 -2.05 -2.95 -10.64
CA LEU A 76 -2.53 -2.90 -9.26
C LEU A 76 -3.82 -2.10 -9.19
N ALA A 77 -4.83 -2.65 -8.53
CA ALA A 77 -6.04 -1.95 -8.10
C ALA A 77 -6.27 -2.19 -6.60
N TYR A 78 -5.91 -1.21 -5.77
CA TYR A 78 -6.03 -1.31 -4.31
C TYR A 78 -7.10 -0.33 -3.79
N PRO A 79 -8.26 -0.83 -3.32
CA PRO A 79 -9.40 0.03 -3.04
C PRO A 79 -9.34 0.70 -1.66
N LYS A 80 -9.99 1.87 -1.55
CA LYS A 80 -10.35 2.53 -0.28
C LYS A 80 -9.18 2.68 0.69
N ILE A 81 -8.15 3.41 0.28
CA ILE A 81 -7.07 3.74 1.21
C ILE A 81 -7.58 4.58 2.39
N GLY A 82 -6.87 4.53 3.50
CA GLY A 82 -7.34 5.03 4.78
C GLY A 82 -6.17 5.51 5.62
N ARG A 83 -6.47 6.02 6.81
CA ARG A 83 -5.47 6.54 7.74
C ARG A 83 -4.32 5.57 8.06
N GLN A 84 -4.60 4.27 8.09
CA GLN A 84 -3.59 3.23 8.32
C GLN A 84 -2.53 3.14 7.21
N HIS A 85 -2.82 3.69 6.02
CA HIS A 85 -1.91 3.68 4.87
C HIS A 85 -1.08 4.97 4.76
N LEU A 86 -1.18 5.88 5.73
CA LEU A 86 -0.38 7.12 5.72
C LEU A 86 1.11 6.79 5.83
N LYS A 87 1.89 7.25 4.85
CA LYS A 87 3.32 6.93 4.67
C LYS A 87 3.62 5.44 4.49
N ALA A 88 2.61 4.66 4.12
CA ALA A 88 2.80 3.26 3.77
C ALA A 88 3.70 3.13 2.53
N ARG A 89 4.55 2.10 2.55
CA ARG A 89 5.54 1.82 1.51
C ARG A 89 4.97 0.82 0.53
N LEU A 90 4.64 1.29 -0.66
CA LEU A 90 4.21 0.49 -1.79
C LEU A 90 5.41 0.15 -2.68
N ILE A 91 5.70 -1.13 -2.85
CA ILE A 91 6.89 -1.59 -3.58
C ILE A 91 6.45 -2.50 -4.72
N CYS A 92 6.81 -2.14 -5.95
CA CYS A 92 6.81 -3.12 -7.03
C CYS A 92 8.17 -3.81 -7.10
N GLN A 93 8.15 -5.14 -7.00
CA GLN A 93 9.33 -5.99 -7.07
C GLN A 93 9.30 -6.85 -8.33
N ALA A 94 10.44 -6.93 -9.02
CA ALA A 94 10.65 -7.76 -10.18
C ALA A 94 11.71 -8.82 -9.90
N SER A 95 11.30 -10.08 -9.94
CA SER A 95 12.16 -11.22 -9.64
C SER A 95 12.11 -12.24 -10.77
N ASN A 96 13.27 -12.58 -11.33
CA ASN A 96 13.36 -13.63 -12.35
C ASN A 96 13.97 -14.93 -11.82
N THR A 97 14.80 -14.88 -10.78
CA THR A 97 15.45 -16.04 -10.15
C THR A 97 15.74 -15.75 -8.68
N ASN A 98 15.97 -16.80 -7.88
CA ASN A 98 16.42 -16.67 -6.49
C ASN A 98 17.94 -16.49 -6.35
N LEU A 99 18.67 -16.38 -7.47
CA LEU A 99 20.13 -16.32 -7.50
C LEU A 99 20.67 -14.88 -7.58
N VAL A 100 19.80 -13.93 -7.92
CA VAL A 100 20.14 -12.51 -8.02
C VAL A 100 19.10 -11.71 -7.25
N GLN A 101 19.51 -10.59 -6.65
CA GLN A 101 18.59 -9.69 -5.97
C GLN A 101 17.52 -9.15 -6.95
N PRO A 102 16.25 -9.16 -6.55
CA PRO A 102 15.18 -8.62 -7.38
C PRO A 102 15.33 -7.11 -7.55
N GLN A 103 14.84 -6.59 -8.67
CA GLN A 103 14.79 -5.15 -8.89
C GLN A 103 13.52 -4.57 -8.28
N THR A 104 13.61 -3.43 -7.61
CA THR A 104 12.47 -2.83 -6.90
C THR A 104 12.30 -1.35 -7.19
N ARG A 105 11.06 -0.88 -7.20
CA ARG A 105 10.70 0.55 -7.17
C ARG A 105 9.79 0.80 -5.98
N LEU A 106 10.15 1.80 -5.17
CA LEU A 106 9.39 2.25 -4.00
C LEU A 106 8.55 3.48 -4.36
N LEU A 107 7.31 3.47 -3.88
CA LEU A 107 6.38 4.57 -3.81
C LEU A 107 5.85 4.66 -2.37
N VAL A 108 5.74 5.86 -1.83
CA VAL A 108 5.22 6.13 -0.49
C VAL A 108 3.89 6.86 -0.65
N LEU A 109 2.86 6.35 0.01
CA LEU A 109 1.52 6.92 -0.06
C LEU A 109 1.40 8.09 0.92
N ASP A 110 1.11 9.29 0.42
CA ASP A 110 0.84 10.47 1.24
C ASP A 110 -0.67 10.70 1.33
N VAL A 111 -1.30 10.16 2.38
CA VAL A 111 -2.76 10.13 2.48
C VAL A 111 -3.31 11.40 3.13
N ASN A 112 -4.06 12.18 2.36
CA ASN A 112 -4.83 13.33 2.83
C ASN A 112 -6.02 12.84 3.67
N LEU A 113 -5.87 12.92 4.99
CA LEU A 113 -6.90 12.51 5.95
C LEU A 113 -8.06 13.49 5.97
N ARG A 114 -9.29 12.94 6.01
CA ARG A 114 -10.46 13.76 6.29
C ARG A 114 -10.44 14.11 7.78
N HIS A 115 -10.62 15.38 8.10
CA HIS A 115 -10.74 15.81 9.49
C HIS A 115 -12.00 15.18 10.09
N VAL A 116 -11.82 14.24 11.02
CA VAL A 116 -12.92 13.79 11.87
C VAL A 116 -13.22 14.94 12.83
N LYS A 117 -14.35 15.63 12.63
CA LYS A 117 -14.88 16.53 13.65
C LYS A 117 -15.11 15.68 14.90
N MET A 118 -14.29 15.87 15.94
CA MET A 118 -14.58 15.30 17.25
C MET A 118 -15.93 15.86 17.69
N GLY A 119 -16.98 15.05 17.63
CA GLY A 119 -18.25 15.40 18.25
C GLY A 119 -18.02 15.63 19.74
N PRO A 120 -18.80 16.50 20.41
CA PRO A 120 -18.65 16.73 21.83
C PRO A 120 -18.72 15.38 22.55
N HIS A 121 -17.63 15.01 23.21
CA HIS A 121 -17.58 13.82 24.05
C HIS A 121 -18.67 14.00 25.11
N ARG A 122 -19.79 13.27 24.98
CA ARG A 122 -20.85 13.28 25.99
C ARG A 122 -20.29 12.53 27.20
N LEU A 123 -19.56 13.25 28.06
CA LEU A 123 -19.17 12.77 29.39
C LEU A 123 -20.45 12.23 30.03
N ARG A 124 -20.53 10.90 30.21
CA ARG A 124 -21.60 10.31 30.99
C ARG A 124 -21.36 10.82 32.42
N PRO A 125 -22.27 11.61 33.02
CA PRO A 125 -22.10 11.99 34.41
C PRO A 125 -22.10 10.71 35.24
N VAL A 126 -21.01 10.47 35.96
CA VAL A 126 -20.96 9.43 36.99
C VAL A 126 -21.95 9.88 38.06
N HIS A 127 -23.06 9.17 38.18
CA HIS A 127 -24.04 9.43 39.24
C HIS A 127 -23.35 9.22 40.59
N VAL A 128 -23.04 10.31 41.28
CA VAL A 128 -22.64 10.26 42.70
C VAL A 128 -23.93 10.09 43.49
N ILE A 129 -24.20 8.86 43.95
CA ILE A 129 -25.33 8.59 44.83
C ILE A 129 -25.01 9.22 46.19
N PHE A 130 -25.54 10.40 46.47
CA PHE A 130 -25.56 10.95 47.83
C PHE A 130 -26.68 10.26 48.61
N SER A 131 -26.31 9.25 49.40
CA SER A 131 -27.16 8.71 50.46
C SER A 131 -27.27 9.72 51.60
N LEU A 132 -28.29 10.59 51.54
CA LEU A 132 -28.73 11.37 52.69
C LEU A 132 -29.49 10.44 53.65
N SER A 133 -28.78 9.89 54.63
CA SER A 133 -29.41 9.31 55.82
C SER A 133 -29.88 10.45 56.72
N ILE A 134 -31.13 10.87 56.51
CA ILE A 134 -31.90 11.68 57.46
C ILE A 134 -32.35 10.75 58.60
N THR A 135 -31.73 10.87 59.77
CA THR A 135 -32.33 10.42 61.02
C THR A 135 -33.00 11.62 61.68
N ARG A 136 -34.33 11.63 61.64
CA ARG A 136 -35.19 12.62 62.30
C ARG A 136 -36.02 11.91 63.35
N GLY A 137 -35.97 12.40 64.58
CA GLY A 137 -36.86 12.04 65.70
C GLY A 137 -36.28 10.97 66.62
N ARG A 138 -36.43 11.04 67.95
CA ARG A 138 -37.56 11.59 68.72
C ARG A 138 -37.22 11.62 70.22
N ARG A 139 -37.77 12.64 70.89
CA ARG A 139 -37.95 12.87 72.34
C ARG A 139 -36.74 13.27 73.17
#